data_AF-A0A1W1UY44-F1
#
_entry.id   AF-A0A1W1UY44-F1
#
_cell.length_a   1.000
_cell.length_b   1.000
_cell.length_c   1.000
_cell.angle_alpha   90.00
_cell.angle_beta   90.00
_cell.angle_gamma   90.00
#
_symmetry.space_group_name_H-M   'P 1'
#
loop_
_entity.id
_entity.type
_entity.pdbx_description
1 polymer ?
#
loop_
_entity_poly.entity_id
_entity_poly.type
_entity_poly.pdbx_seq_one_letter_code
_entity_poly.pdbx_strand_id
1 'polypeptide(L)'
;MKRVTVTILLSALFVLPAAHAQCVSHPATSFAGRVQIPYPKGGGTASVVRVCGPEAARITQELTAQGKKLNTNVRWVEVYRVRRWQSAFHDSIYQLRTQGFKQDTYRKFQLQGWDDAETLVYTNSAGKYVGMISRGTSADGSSSIFALYGN
;
A
#
# COMPACT_ATOMS: atom_id res chain seq x y z
N MET A 1 -17.41 13.68 63.85
CA MET A 1 -17.71 12.83 62.67
C MET A 1 -17.19 13.53 61.42
N LYS A 2 -16.06 13.10 60.86
CA LYS A 2 -15.41 13.71 59.68
C LYS A 2 -15.92 13.02 58.41
N ARG A 3 -16.47 13.78 57.46
CA ARG A 3 -16.95 13.30 56.16
C ARG A 3 -15.75 13.06 55.23
N VAL A 4 -15.62 11.85 54.70
CA VAL A 4 -14.64 11.47 53.68
C VAL A 4 -15.28 11.71 52.31
N THR A 5 -14.67 12.57 51.50
CA THR A 5 -15.09 12.81 50.12
C THR A 5 -14.29 11.89 49.21
N VAL A 6 -14.97 10.93 48.57
CA VAL A 6 -14.36 10.01 47.61
C VAL A 6 -14.47 10.62 46.21
N THR A 7 -13.34 11.01 45.64
CA THR A 7 -13.26 11.49 44.26
C THR A 7 -13.02 10.30 43.33
N ILE A 8 -14.05 9.93 42.56
CA ILE A 8 -13.96 8.90 41.51
C ILE A 8 -13.44 9.60 40.24
N LEU A 9 -12.21 9.29 39.83
CA LEU A 9 -11.70 9.69 38.51
C LEU A 9 -12.39 8.83 37.44
N LEU A 10 -13.22 9.46 36.62
CA LEU A 10 -13.84 8.85 35.45
C LEU A 10 -12.84 8.86 34.30
N SER A 11 -12.26 7.70 33.97
CA SER A 11 -11.37 7.51 32.84
C SER A 11 -12.13 7.70 31.53
N ALA A 12 -11.94 8.85 30.86
CA ALA A 12 -12.45 9.07 29.51
C ALA A 12 -11.66 8.20 28.52
N LEU A 13 -12.28 7.13 28.03
CA LEU A 13 -11.84 6.43 26.83
C LEU A 13 -11.92 7.39 25.64
N PHE A 14 -10.78 7.95 25.24
CA PHE A 14 -10.63 8.58 23.94
C PHE A 14 -10.70 7.49 22.86
N VAL A 15 -11.90 7.26 22.34
CA VAL A 15 -12.10 6.54 21.08
C VAL A 15 -11.60 7.48 19.98
N LEU A 16 -10.32 7.33 19.61
CA LEU A 16 -9.81 7.95 18.39
C LEU A 16 -10.65 7.40 17.23
N PRO A 17 -11.26 8.25 16.39
CA PRO A 17 -11.90 7.76 15.19
C PRO A 17 -10.81 7.11 14.34
N ALA A 18 -10.94 5.81 14.11
CA ALA A 18 -10.22 5.17 13.02
C ALA A 18 -10.60 5.96 11.77
N ALA A 19 -9.68 6.78 11.27
CA ALA A 19 -9.86 7.47 10.01
C ALA A 19 -10.06 6.38 8.96
N HIS A 20 -11.33 6.10 8.62
CA HIS A 20 -11.68 5.25 7.51
C HIS A 20 -11.11 5.95 6.28
N ALA A 21 -9.91 5.55 5.85
CA ALA A 21 -9.37 5.96 4.56
C ALA A 21 -10.45 5.60 3.55
N GLN A 22 -11.10 6.60 2.94
CA GLN A 22 -12.14 6.34 1.96
C GLN A 22 -11.51 5.69 0.74
N CYS A 23 -12.15 4.65 0.21
CA CYS A 23 -11.67 3.95 -0.96
C CYS A 23 -11.80 4.91 -2.13
N VAL A 24 -10.67 5.35 -2.66
CA VAL A 24 -10.66 6.29 -3.77
C VAL A 24 -10.88 5.49 -5.05
N SER A 25 -12.06 5.66 -5.64
CA SER A 25 -12.30 5.24 -7.02
C SER A 25 -11.56 6.21 -7.94
N HIS A 26 -10.75 5.68 -8.86
CA HIS A 26 -9.97 6.48 -9.81
C HIS A 26 -8.94 7.43 -9.15
N PRO A 27 -7.97 6.92 -8.37
CA PRO A 27 -6.94 7.75 -7.74
C PRO A 27 -6.06 8.45 -8.80
N ALA A 28 -5.73 9.73 -8.60
CA ALA A 28 -4.89 10.48 -9.54
C ALA A 28 -3.40 10.11 -9.45
N THR A 29 -2.95 9.68 -8.26
CA THR A 29 -1.54 9.44 -7.94
C THR A 29 -1.35 8.14 -7.13
N SER A 30 -0.14 7.60 -7.20
CA SER A 30 0.36 6.46 -6.43
C SER A 30 1.76 6.73 -5.88
N PHE A 31 2.35 5.74 -5.19
CA PHE A 31 3.66 5.81 -4.54
C PHE A 31 3.72 6.98 -3.55
N ALA A 32 2.72 7.06 -2.67
CA ALA A 32 2.54 8.13 -1.70
C ALA A 32 2.47 9.53 -2.35
N GLY A 33 1.78 9.63 -3.49
CA GLY A 33 1.55 10.89 -4.20
C GLY A 33 2.67 11.35 -5.14
N ARG A 34 3.70 10.52 -5.36
CA ARG A 34 4.89 10.89 -6.16
C ARG A 34 4.76 10.59 -7.64
N VAL A 35 3.88 9.67 -8.00
CA VAL A 35 3.76 9.15 -9.36
C VAL A 35 2.34 9.32 -9.83
N GLN A 36 2.16 9.93 -11.00
CA GLN A 36 0.85 10.06 -11.61
C GLN A 36 0.43 8.70 -12.18
N ILE A 37 -0.81 8.31 -11.95
CA ILE A 37 -1.36 7.08 -12.54
C ILE A 37 -1.73 7.38 -14.00
N PRO A 38 -1.09 6.73 -15.00
CA PRO A 38 -1.20 7.14 -16.40
C PRO A 38 -2.45 6.55 -17.08
N TYR A 39 -3.64 7.04 -16.75
CA TYR A 39 -4.89 6.52 -17.31
C TYR A 39 -4.92 6.56 -18.85
N PRO A 40 -5.37 5.48 -19.53
CA PRO A 40 -5.48 5.45 -20.97
C PRO A 40 -6.45 6.53 -21.48
N LYS A 41 -6.06 7.25 -22.54
CA LYS A 41 -6.89 8.25 -23.21
C LYS A 41 -7.93 7.53 -24.08
N GLY A 42 -9.17 7.48 -23.64
CA GLY A 42 -10.27 6.79 -24.33
C GLY A 42 -10.83 5.67 -23.45
N GLY A 43 -12.04 5.90 -22.91
CA GLY A 43 -12.66 5.08 -21.87
C GLY A 43 -12.92 3.64 -22.29
N GLY A 44 -11.94 2.78 -22.05
CA GLY A 44 -12.19 1.36 -21.89
C GLY A 44 -12.72 1.05 -20.50
N THR A 45 -13.10 -0.21 -20.28
CA THR A 45 -13.47 -0.80 -18.98
C THR A 45 -12.27 -0.97 -18.01
N ALA A 46 -11.18 -0.25 -18.29
CA ALA A 46 -9.99 -0.17 -17.46
C ALA A 46 -10.29 0.62 -16.19
N SER A 47 -9.85 0.12 -15.04
CA SER A 47 -10.04 0.82 -13.77
C SER A 47 -8.94 0.56 -12.78
N VAL A 48 -8.68 1.58 -11.96
CA VAL A 48 -7.84 1.50 -10.76
C VAL A 48 -8.68 1.99 -9.60
N VAL A 49 -8.72 1.20 -8.53
CA VAL A 49 -9.43 1.55 -7.30
C VAL A 49 -8.46 1.36 -6.13
N ARG A 50 -8.31 2.39 -5.30
CA ARG A 50 -7.58 2.26 -4.05
C ARG A 50 -8.43 1.47 -3.07
N VAL A 51 -7.92 0.32 -2.64
CA VAL A 51 -8.57 -0.56 -1.68
C VAL A 51 -8.36 -0.01 -0.28
N CYS A 52 -9.47 0.10 0.45
CA CYS A 52 -9.53 0.47 1.84
C CYS A 52 -10.48 -0.54 2.51
N GLY A 53 -10.06 -1.21 3.58
CA GLY A 53 -10.86 -2.26 4.19
C GLY A 53 -10.01 -3.39 4.73
N PRO A 54 -10.62 -4.50 5.17
CA PRO A 54 -9.92 -5.57 5.87
C PRO A 54 -8.74 -6.16 5.08
N GLU A 55 -8.89 -6.32 3.77
CA GLU A 55 -7.80 -6.81 2.91
C GLU A 55 -6.60 -5.84 2.90
N ALA A 56 -6.85 -4.54 2.69
CA ALA A 56 -5.79 -3.53 2.69
C ALA A 56 -5.15 -3.35 4.08
N ALA A 57 -5.94 -3.45 5.15
CA ALA A 57 -5.46 -3.39 6.53
C ALA A 57 -4.55 -4.56 6.86
N ARG A 58 -4.95 -5.79 6.50
CA ARG A 58 -4.15 -7.00 6.65
C ARG A 58 -2.83 -6.89 5.90
N ILE A 59 -2.86 -6.52 4.61
CA ILE A 59 -1.66 -6.33 3.79
C ILE A 59 -0.73 -5.29 4.42
N THR A 60 -1.29 -4.16 4.87
CA THR A 60 -0.51 -3.10 5.54
C THR A 60 0.18 -3.62 6.80
N GLN A 61 -0.55 -4.38 7.63
CA GLN A 61 0.00 -4.98 8.84
C GLN A 61 1.13 -5.97 8.52
N GLU A 62 0.93 -6.85 7.54
CA GLU A 62 1.93 -7.86 7.13
C GLU A 62 3.21 -7.21 6.61
N LEU A 63 3.11 -6.22 5.72
CA LEU A 63 4.28 -5.52 5.18
C LEU A 63 5.01 -4.73 6.27
N THR A 64 4.26 -4.06 7.15
CA THR A 64 4.85 -3.32 8.28
C THR A 64 5.56 -4.25 9.25
N ALA A 65 4.97 -5.42 9.57
CA ALA A 65 5.58 -6.41 10.46
C ALA A 65 6.85 -7.02 9.85
N GLN A 66 6.84 -7.32 8.56
CA GLN A 66 8.03 -7.79 7.85
C GLN A 66 9.13 -6.74 7.78
N GLY A 67 8.75 -5.48 7.52
CA GLY A 67 9.66 -4.35 7.60
C GLY A 67 10.39 -4.34 8.94
N LYS A 68 9.66 -4.43 10.06
CA LYS A 68 10.26 -4.52 11.41
C LYS A 68 11.20 -5.72 11.54
N LYS A 69 10.78 -6.92 11.13
CA LYS A 69 11.59 -8.16 11.20
C LYS A 69 12.90 -8.03 10.41
N LEU A 70 12.87 -7.34 9.28
CA LEU A 70 14.01 -7.17 8.38
C LEU A 70 14.82 -5.90 8.68
N ASN A 71 14.47 -5.11 9.69
CA ASN A 71 15.07 -3.79 9.94
C ASN A 71 14.95 -2.84 8.72
N THR A 72 13.76 -2.81 8.13
CA THR A 72 13.37 -1.90 7.05
C THR A 72 12.16 -1.09 7.48
N ASN A 73 12.28 0.23 7.49
CA ASN A 73 11.18 1.10 7.89
C ASN A 73 10.13 1.18 6.77
N VAL A 74 8.94 0.63 6.97
CA VAL A 74 7.78 0.81 6.07
C VAL A 74 6.97 1.98 6.59
N ARG A 75 6.97 3.10 5.87
CA ARG A 75 6.29 4.33 6.29
C ARG A 75 4.91 4.50 5.67
N TRP A 76 4.69 3.88 4.53
CA TRP A 76 3.41 3.94 3.82
C TRP A 76 3.16 2.64 3.08
N VAL A 77 1.88 2.31 2.93
CA VAL A 77 1.37 1.20 2.12
C VAL A 77 0.13 1.69 1.38
N GLU A 78 0.03 1.36 0.10
CA GLU A 78 -1.13 1.62 -0.73
C GLU A 78 -1.54 0.33 -1.43
N VAL A 79 -2.81 -0.05 -1.32
CA VAL A 79 -3.34 -1.26 -1.95
C VAL A 79 -4.29 -0.85 -3.06
N TYR A 80 -4.14 -1.44 -4.23
CA TYR A 80 -4.94 -1.13 -5.41
C TYR A 80 -5.49 -2.39 -6.04
N ARG A 81 -6.71 -2.30 -6.55
CA ARG A 81 -7.26 -3.26 -7.50
C ARG A 81 -7.24 -2.62 -8.88
N VAL A 82 -6.69 -3.35 -9.85
CA VAL A 82 -6.57 -2.89 -11.23
C VAL A 82 -7.29 -3.88 -12.13
N ARG A 83 -8.12 -3.38 -13.05
CA ARG A 83 -8.86 -4.21 -14.01
C ARG A 83 -8.61 -3.72 -15.43
N ARG A 84 -8.46 -4.67 -16.36
CA ARG A 84 -8.23 -4.50 -17.81
C ARG A 84 -7.10 -3.54 -18.15
N TRP A 85 -6.16 -3.38 -17.22
CA TRP A 85 -5.02 -2.48 -17.33
C TRP A 85 -3.86 -2.98 -16.46
N GLN A 86 -3.53 -4.26 -16.65
CA GLN A 86 -2.67 -5.03 -15.72
C GLN A 86 -1.30 -4.40 -15.47
N SER A 87 -0.72 -3.71 -16.46
CA SER A 87 0.60 -3.10 -16.36
C SER A 87 0.62 -1.70 -15.73
N ALA A 88 -0.52 -1.13 -15.30
CA ALA A 88 -0.60 0.27 -14.84
C ALA A 88 0.52 0.66 -13.85
N PHE A 89 0.80 -0.20 -12.87
CA PHE A 89 1.85 0.04 -11.88
C PHE A 89 3.23 -0.46 -12.30
N HIS A 90 3.33 -1.51 -13.12
CA HIS A 90 4.58 -1.89 -13.77
C HIS A 90 5.12 -0.77 -14.66
N ASP A 91 4.25 -0.09 -15.41
CA ASP A 91 4.61 1.05 -16.26
C ASP A 91 5.02 2.26 -15.39
N SER A 92 4.33 2.46 -14.27
CA SER A 92 4.60 3.54 -13.31
C SER A 92 5.97 3.41 -12.63
N ILE A 93 6.54 2.20 -12.52
CA ILE A 93 7.86 2.00 -11.91
C ILE A 93 9.00 2.58 -12.75
N TYR A 94 8.81 2.73 -14.07
CA TYR A 94 9.77 3.42 -14.92
C TYR A 94 9.87 4.91 -14.61
N GLN A 95 8.80 5.54 -14.11
CA GLN A 95 8.85 6.94 -13.64
C GLN A 95 9.68 7.09 -12.36
N LEU A 96 9.89 6.03 -11.59
CA LEU A 96 10.78 6.07 -10.43
C LEU A 96 12.25 6.03 -10.86
N ARG A 97 12.58 5.42 -12.00
CA ARG A 97 13.96 5.40 -12.52
C ARG A 97 14.47 6.81 -12.83
N THR A 98 13.61 7.70 -13.33
CA THR A 98 13.97 9.11 -13.55
C THR A 98 14.23 9.86 -12.25
N GLN A 99 13.74 9.36 -11.12
CA GLN A 99 14.00 9.86 -9.76
C GLN A 99 15.22 9.20 -9.09
N GLY A 100 16.06 8.51 -9.88
CA GLY A 100 17.29 7.88 -9.39
C GLY A 100 17.10 6.53 -8.69
N PHE A 101 15.89 5.96 -8.73
CA PHE A 101 15.66 4.61 -8.24
C PHE A 101 16.20 3.56 -9.22
N LYS A 102 16.86 2.54 -8.68
CA LYS A 102 17.35 1.37 -9.42
C LYS A 102 16.71 0.13 -8.83
N GLN A 103 16.45 -0.86 -9.70
CA GLN A 103 15.92 -2.13 -9.25
C GLN A 103 16.92 -2.78 -8.30
N ASP A 104 16.43 -3.18 -7.14
CA ASP A 104 17.18 -3.88 -6.12
C ASP A 104 16.68 -5.33 -6.07
N THR A 105 17.60 -6.28 -6.06
CA THR A 105 17.30 -7.70 -5.90
C THR A 105 17.01 -8.07 -4.45
N TYR A 106 17.29 -7.18 -3.50
CA TYR A 106 17.12 -7.43 -2.07
C TYR A 106 15.68 -7.22 -1.58
N ARG A 107 15.24 -8.17 -0.74
CA ARG A 107 14.07 -8.16 0.15
C ARG A 107 12.72 -8.41 -0.53
N LYS A 108 12.46 -9.71 -0.72
CA LYS A 108 11.12 -10.23 -0.99
C LYS A 108 10.29 -10.15 0.27
N PHE A 109 9.56 -9.04 0.45
CA PHE A 109 8.39 -9.09 1.33
C PHE A 109 7.40 -10.08 0.71
N GLN A 110 6.81 -10.92 1.55
CA GLN A 110 5.89 -11.99 1.17
C GLN A 110 4.54 -11.72 1.83
N LEU A 111 3.46 -11.78 1.08
CA LEU A 111 2.11 -11.68 1.65
C LEU A 111 1.54 -13.08 1.84
N GLN A 112 0.83 -13.30 2.94
CA GLN A 112 0.21 -14.59 3.19
C GLN A 112 -0.87 -14.87 2.11
N GLY A 113 -0.82 -16.04 1.48
CA GLY A 113 -1.71 -16.47 0.40
C GLY A 113 -1.41 -15.82 -0.96
N TRP A 114 -0.20 -15.30 -1.14
CA TRP A 114 0.30 -14.68 -2.37
C TRP A 114 1.57 -15.41 -2.85
N ASP A 115 1.52 -16.74 -2.89
CA ASP A 115 2.68 -17.59 -3.19
C ASP A 115 3.19 -17.44 -4.63
N ASP A 116 2.31 -17.04 -5.55
CA ASP A 116 2.56 -16.79 -6.98
C ASP A 116 2.78 -15.31 -7.31
N ALA A 117 2.93 -14.45 -6.29
CA ALA A 117 3.04 -13.02 -6.50
C ALA A 117 4.39 -12.60 -7.09
N GLU A 118 4.34 -11.60 -7.97
CA GLU A 118 5.53 -10.91 -8.44
C GLU A 118 5.89 -9.79 -7.45
N THR A 119 7.16 -9.76 -7.03
CA THR A 119 7.68 -8.72 -6.15
C THR A 119 8.83 -7.97 -6.83
N LEU A 120 8.70 -6.66 -6.92
CA LEU A 120 9.72 -5.75 -7.43
C LEU A 120 10.09 -4.73 -6.34
N VAL A 121 11.39 -4.51 -6.12
CA VAL A 121 11.90 -3.52 -5.17
C VAL A 121 12.88 -2.61 -5.88
N TYR A 122 12.82 -1.33 -5.54
CA TYR A 122 13.65 -0.29 -6.10
C TYR A 122 14.19 0.60 -4.98
N THR A 123 15.48 0.95 -5.05
CA THR A 123 16.16 1.79 -4.07
C THR A 123 16.90 2.94 -4.75
N ASN A 124 17.15 4.03 -4.03
CA ASN A 124 17.98 5.14 -4.52
C ASN A 124 19.13 5.45 -3.56
N SER A 125 20.10 6.27 -4.00
CA SER A 125 21.28 6.64 -3.21
C SER A 125 20.97 7.44 -1.93
N ALA A 126 19.77 8.02 -1.83
CA ALA A 126 19.30 8.72 -0.63
C ALA A 126 18.76 7.76 0.44
N GLY A 127 18.88 6.44 0.26
CA GLY A 127 18.37 5.44 1.19
C GLY A 127 16.84 5.31 1.16
N LYS A 128 16.19 5.82 0.11
CA LYS A 128 14.76 5.59 -0.12
C LYS A 128 14.54 4.30 -0.89
N TYR A 129 13.44 3.63 -0.59
CA TYR A 129 13.01 2.45 -1.31
C TYR A 129 11.50 2.49 -1.55
N VAL A 130 11.13 1.81 -2.62
CA VAL A 130 9.75 1.53 -2.99
C VAL A 130 9.67 0.06 -3.41
N GLY A 131 8.65 -0.62 -2.95
CA GLY A 131 8.36 -1.99 -3.28
C GLY A 131 6.96 -2.12 -3.85
N MET A 132 6.80 -3.12 -4.69
CA MET A 132 5.54 -3.49 -5.31
C MET A 132 5.41 -5.00 -5.24
N ILE A 133 4.29 -5.48 -4.70
CA ILE A 133 3.88 -6.88 -4.78
C ILE A 133 2.58 -6.93 -5.57
N SER A 134 2.49 -7.81 -6.56
CA SER A 134 1.30 -7.95 -7.40
C SER A 134 0.87 -9.41 -7.54
N ARG A 135 -0.44 -9.63 -7.56
CA ARG A 135 -1.04 -10.95 -7.77
C ARG A 135 -2.23 -10.83 -8.71
N GLY A 136 -2.30 -11.72 -9.69
CA GLY A 136 -3.48 -11.90 -10.54
C GLY A 136 -4.68 -12.35 -9.70
N THR A 137 -5.88 -11.93 -10.08
CA THR A 137 -7.13 -12.25 -9.36
C THR A 137 -8.24 -12.75 -10.26
N SER A 138 -8.05 -12.76 -11.57
CA SER A 138 -8.97 -13.36 -12.52
C SER A 138 -8.24 -14.38 -13.39
N ALA A 139 -8.94 -15.44 -13.77
CA ALA A 139 -8.38 -16.52 -14.60
C ALA A 139 -7.96 -16.06 -16.00
N ASP A 140 -8.62 -15.02 -16.53
CA ASP A 140 -8.29 -14.37 -17.79
C ASP A 140 -7.14 -13.36 -17.67
N GLY A 141 -6.51 -13.26 -16.48
CA GLY A 141 -5.47 -12.30 -16.15
C GLY A 141 -5.94 -10.84 -16.06
N SER A 142 -7.18 -10.51 -16.46
CA SER A 142 -7.64 -9.14 -16.62
C SER A 142 -7.75 -8.33 -15.33
N SER A 143 -7.59 -8.91 -14.15
CA SER A 143 -7.65 -8.23 -12.86
C SER A 143 -6.49 -8.59 -11.97
N SER A 144 -5.86 -7.61 -11.35
CA SER A 144 -4.76 -7.79 -10.40
C SER A 144 -4.96 -6.95 -9.15
N ILE A 145 -4.37 -7.39 -8.03
CA ILE A 145 -4.20 -6.56 -6.83
C ILE A 145 -2.72 -6.22 -6.71
N PHE A 146 -2.45 -4.96 -6.40
CA PHE A 146 -1.13 -4.41 -6.16
C PHE A 146 -1.04 -3.89 -4.72
N ALA A 147 0.05 -4.22 -4.03
CA ALA A 147 0.45 -3.58 -2.80
C ALA A 147 1.74 -2.80 -3.04
N LEU A 148 1.66 -1.47 -2.99
CA LEU A 148 2.80 -0.56 -3.07
C LEU A 148 3.22 -0.16 -1.65
N TYR A 149 4.51 -0.10 -1.38
CA TYR A 149 5.03 0.25 -0.06
C TYR A 149 6.40 0.94 -0.15
N GLY A 150 6.81 1.68 0.89
CA GLY A 150 8.11 2.35 0.89
C GLY A 150 8.37 3.24 2.11
N ASN A 151 9.40 4.09 2.01
CA ASN A 151 9.85 5.03 3.06
C ASN A 151 10.17 6.47 2.58
#